data_AF-A0A2X3M361-F1
#
_entry.id   AF-A0A2X3M361-F1
#
_cell.length_a   1.000
_cell.length_b   1.000
_cell.length_c   1.000
_cell.angle_alpha   90.00
_cell.angle_beta   90.00
_cell.angle_gamma   90.00
#
_symmetry.space_group_name_H-M   'P 1'
#
loop_
_entity.id
_entity.type
_entity.pdbx_description
1 polymer ?
#
loop_
_entity_poly.entity_id
_entity_poly.type
_entity_poly.pdbx_seq_one_letter_code
_entity_poly.pdbx_strand_id
1 'polypeptide(L)'
;MSIEEVEVIIGREKGIVEPSCGVTANAIMKLFLDKDGFSYCFENEQTLSLEQLQERLSCMPECKSFVLRVNDGALGHAYIVDIPKGENSCRPAFLYQSDLGEGVTRKLRFEDWMTHKALTPILLDDICNYFSCMSQNKTDLEQIATLFDIDGNVKMLRKENIQYQKHDNFSFQLFEYDTDNIEKTLR
;
A
#
# COMPACT_ATOMS: atom_id res chain seq x y z
N MET A 1 31.75 -15.39 13.66
CA MET A 1 30.47 -14.73 13.87
C MET A 1 29.54 -15.77 14.49
N SER A 2 29.07 -15.57 15.71
CA SER A 2 28.13 -16.50 16.37
C SER A 2 26.74 -16.39 15.73
N ILE A 3 25.87 -17.38 15.95
CA ILE A 3 24.47 -17.31 15.52
C ILE A 3 23.79 -16.08 16.12
N GLU A 4 24.09 -15.73 17.37
CA GLU A 4 23.55 -14.55 18.05
C GLU A 4 23.99 -13.25 17.37
N GLU A 5 25.26 -13.15 16.94
CA GLU A 5 25.76 -11.99 16.18
C GLU A 5 25.10 -11.89 14.81
N VAL A 6 24.81 -13.02 14.16
CA VAL A 6 24.07 -13.06 12.89
C VAL A 6 22.62 -12.64 13.11
N GLU A 7 21.93 -13.18 14.12
CA GLU A 7 20.52 -12.87 14.44
C GLU A 7 20.29 -11.39 14.80
N VAL A 8 21.29 -10.72 15.39
CA VAL A 8 21.25 -9.27 15.64
C VAL A 8 21.32 -8.46 14.35
N ILE A 9 21.97 -8.98 13.30
CA ILE A 9 22.20 -8.28 12.03
C ILE A 9 21.11 -8.57 11.00
N ILE A 10 20.75 -9.85 10.79
CA ILE A 10 19.81 -10.27 9.73
C ILE A 10 18.38 -10.52 10.23
N GLY A 11 18.15 -10.41 11.54
CA GLY A 11 16.89 -10.78 12.18
C GLY A 11 16.98 -12.14 12.86
N ARG A 12 16.13 -12.35 13.87
CA ARG A 12 16.12 -13.57 14.68
C ARG A 12 15.50 -14.73 13.89
N GLU A 13 16.06 -15.93 13.99
CA GLU A 13 15.46 -17.15 13.45
C GLU A 13 14.14 -17.47 14.17
N LYS A 14 14.07 -17.07 15.46
CA LYS A 14 12.90 -17.28 16.32
C LYS A 14 12.37 -15.95 16.86
N GLY A 15 11.09 -15.69 16.63
CA GLY A 15 10.37 -14.52 17.12
C GLY A 15 9.50 -13.88 16.05
N ILE A 16 8.65 -12.93 16.47
CA ILE A 16 7.85 -12.13 15.54
C ILE A 16 8.74 -11.01 15.00
N VAL A 17 8.87 -10.93 13.69
CA VAL A 17 9.59 -9.86 12.99
C VAL A 17 8.55 -8.94 12.36
N GLU A 18 8.65 -7.64 12.66
CA GLU A 18 7.80 -6.63 12.05
C GLU A 18 8.19 -6.45 10.57
N PRO A 19 7.29 -6.73 9.62
CA PRO A 19 7.61 -6.66 8.20
C PRO A 19 7.74 -5.21 7.74
N SER A 20 8.67 -4.97 6.80
CA SER A 20 8.75 -3.70 6.07
C SER A 20 7.58 -3.54 5.11
N CYS A 21 7.36 -2.30 4.63
CA CYS A 21 6.27 -1.93 3.74
C CYS A 21 6.13 -2.86 2.52
N GLY A 22 7.22 -3.14 1.83
CA GLY A 22 7.22 -4.01 0.65
C GLY A 22 6.91 -5.49 0.94
N VAL A 23 7.36 -5.99 2.10
CA VAL A 23 7.05 -7.37 2.53
C VAL A 23 5.57 -7.50 2.87
N THR A 24 5.04 -6.53 3.64
CA THR A 24 3.61 -6.45 3.98
C THR A 24 2.74 -6.37 2.73
N ALA A 25 3.06 -5.47 1.80
CA ALA A 25 2.30 -5.32 0.56
C ALA A 25 2.29 -6.62 -0.26
N ASN A 26 3.43 -7.30 -0.41
CA ASN A 26 3.48 -8.56 -1.13
C ASN A 26 2.71 -9.69 -0.45
N ALA A 27 2.75 -9.76 0.89
CA ALA A 27 2.01 -10.75 1.66
C ALA A 27 0.49 -10.55 1.55
N ILE A 28 0.02 -9.29 1.61
CA ILE A 28 -1.39 -8.96 1.43
C ILE A 28 -1.84 -9.28 0.00
N MET A 29 -1.05 -8.96 -1.03
CA MET A 29 -1.41 -9.33 -2.40
C MET A 29 -1.56 -10.85 -2.56
N LYS A 30 -0.66 -11.63 -1.97
CA LYS A 30 -0.80 -13.09 -1.93
C LYS A 30 -2.06 -13.52 -1.20
N LEU A 31 -2.38 -12.92 -0.05
CA LEU A 31 -3.62 -13.22 0.69
C LEU A 31 -4.87 -13.06 -0.17
N PHE A 32 -4.91 -12.00 -0.99
CA PHE A 32 -6.05 -11.70 -1.87
C PHE A 32 -6.10 -12.59 -3.11
N LEU A 33 -4.95 -12.90 -3.70
CA LEU A 33 -4.89 -13.42 -5.07
C LEU A 33 -4.43 -14.86 -5.19
N ASP A 34 -3.64 -15.38 -4.26
CA ASP A 34 -3.08 -16.73 -4.37
C ASP A 34 -4.21 -17.76 -4.34
N LYS A 35 -4.19 -18.66 -5.32
CA LYS A 35 -5.17 -19.74 -5.52
C LYS A 35 -4.54 -20.83 -6.38
N ASP A 36 -5.27 -21.93 -6.57
CA ASP A 36 -4.80 -23.02 -7.41
C ASP A 36 -4.49 -22.52 -8.84
N GLY A 37 -3.20 -22.55 -9.20
CA GLY A 37 -2.70 -22.11 -10.51
C GLY A 37 -2.29 -20.63 -10.62
N PHE A 38 -2.37 -19.83 -9.54
CA PHE A 38 -1.87 -18.46 -9.52
C PHE A 38 -1.21 -18.14 -8.17
N SER A 39 0.03 -17.62 -8.21
CA SER A 39 0.69 -17.07 -7.03
C SER A 39 1.31 -15.72 -7.39
N TYR A 40 0.93 -14.69 -6.64
CA TYR A 40 1.35 -13.34 -6.88
C TYR A 40 2.87 -13.18 -6.68
N CYS A 41 3.56 -12.62 -7.68
CA CYS A 41 4.97 -12.29 -7.59
C CYS A 41 5.24 -10.91 -8.20
N PHE A 42 5.66 -9.94 -7.38
CA PHE A 42 5.82 -8.54 -7.80
C PHE A 42 6.64 -8.38 -9.09
N GLU A 43 7.73 -9.13 -9.25
CA GLU A 43 8.64 -9.04 -10.40
C GLU A 43 8.02 -9.54 -11.72
N ASN A 44 7.01 -10.39 -11.65
CA ASN A 44 6.37 -11.00 -12.81
C ASN A 44 5.17 -10.19 -13.33
N GLU A 45 4.68 -9.24 -12.52
CA GLU A 45 3.43 -8.54 -12.80
C GLU A 45 3.65 -7.20 -13.51
N GLN A 46 2.81 -6.94 -14.52
CA GLN A 46 2.87 -5.69 -15.27
C GLN A 46 2.43 -4.50 -14.41
N THR A 47 3.21 -3.43 -14.47
CA THR A 47 2.86 -2.15 -13.86
C THR A 47 2.09 -1.26 -14.83
N LEU A 48 1.10 -0.52 -14.31
CA LEU A 48 0.30 0.45 -15.05
C LEU A 48 0.94 1.84 -14.96
N SER A 49 0.77 2.65 -16.01
CA SER A 49 0.97 4.09 -15.88
C SER A 49 -0.13 4.73 -15.02
N LEU A 50 0.10 5.95 -14.53
CA LEU A 50 -0.92 6.70 -13.78
C LEU A 50 -2.19 6.90 -14.62
N GLU A 51 -2.05 7.25 -15.90
CA GLU A 51 -3.18 7.43 -16.82
C GLU A 51 -3.99 6.13 -16.98
N GLN A 52 -3.31 5.00 -17.17
CA GLN A 52 -3.96 3.68 -17.28
C GLN A 52 -4.66 3.28 -15.99
N LEU A 53 -4.07 3.59 -14.83
CA LEU A 53 -4.70 3.35 -13.54
C LEU A 53 -5.98 4.18 -13.40
N GLN A 54 -5.91 5.49 -13.68
CA GLN A 54 -7.05 6.39 -13.59
C GLN A 54 -8.20 5.97 -14.51
N GLU A 55 -7.89 5.58 -15.74
CA GLU A 55 -8.89 5.05 -16.68
C GLU A 55 -9.57 3.80 -16.11
N ARG A 56 -8.80 2.83 -15.60
CA ARG A 56 -9.35 1.61 -15.00
C ARG A 56 -10.19 1.88 -13.76
N LEU A 57 -9.74 2.78 -12.88
CA LEU A 57 -10.47 3.14 -11.67
C LEU A 57 -11.81 3.82 -12.01
N SER A 58 -11.86 4.65 -13.05
CA SER A 58 -13.10 5.34 -13.48
C SER A 58 -14.17 4.40 -14.08
N CYS A 59 -13.76 3.23 -14.57
CA CYS A 59 -14.62 2.28 -15.27
C CYS A 59 -14.81 0.96 -14.50
N MET A 60 -14.57 0.95 -13.18
CA MET A 60 -14.68 -0.28 -12.40
C MET A 60 -16.14 -0.79 -12.31
N PRO A 61 -16.38 -2.11 -12.50
CA PRO A 61 -17.68 -2.70 -12.29
C PRO A 61 -18.12 -2.68 -10.82
N GLU A 62 -19.34 -2.25 -10.56
CA GLU A 62 -19.91 -2.12 -9.20
C GLU A 62 -19.97 -3.45 -8.44
N CYS A 63 -20.10 -4.56 -9.16
CA CYS A 63 -20.23 -5.91 -8.61
C CYS A 63 -18.89 -6.62 -8.31
N LYS A 64 -17.75 -5.99 -8.62
CA LYS A 64 -16.41 -6.58 -8.49
C LYS A 64 -15.54 -5.81 -7.50
N SER A 65 -14.70 -6.56 -6.79
CA SER A 65 -13.69 -6.02 -5.87
C SER A 65 -12.31 -6.03 -6.51
N PHE A 66 -11.48 -5.06 -6.14
CA PHE A 66 -10.14 -4.87 -6.66
C PHE A 66 -9.14 -4.59 -5.56
N VAL A 67 -7.91 -5.03 -5.77
CA VAL A 67 -6.78 -4.72 -4.89
C VAL A 67 -5.68 -4.08 -5.73
N LEU A 68 -5.19 -2.92 -5.26
CA LEU A 68 -4.13 -2.17 -5.89
C LEU A 68 -2.89 -2.21 -5.00
N ARG A 69 -1.78 -2.70 -5.54
CA ARG A 69 -0.46 -2.55 -4.94
C ARG A 69 0.23 -1.33 -5.52
N VAL A 70 0.78 -0.49 -4.64
CA VAL A 70 1.54 0.70 -5.02
C VAL A 70 2.96 0.59 -4.48
N ASN A 71 3.96 0.82 -5.33
CA ASN A 71 5.25 1.37 -4.88
C ASN A 71 5.28 2.84 -5.23
N ASP A 72 5.57 3.67 -4.24
CA ASP A 72 5.70 5.12 -4.35
C ASP A 72 7.17 5.52 -4.23
N GLY A 73 7.78 5.88 -5.35
CA GLY A 73 9.20 6.22 -5.41
C GLY A 73 9.56 7.50 -4.66
N ALA A 74 8.62 8.45 -4.56
CA ALA A 74 8.82 9.73 -3.92
C ALA A 74 8.82 9.60 -2.39
N LEU A 75 7.92 8.78 -1.85
CA LEU A 75 7.93 8.43 -0.42
C LEU A 75 8.96 7.36 -0.08
N GLY A 76 9.39 6.56 -1.07
CA GLY A 76 10.18 5.36 -0.84
C GLY A 76 9.38 4.28 -0.11
N HIS A 77 8.08 4.18 -0.44
CA HIS A 77 7.09 3.44 0.35
C HIS A 77 6.29 2.45 -0.51
N ALA A 78 5.73 1.42 0.13
CA ALA A 78 4.88 0.44 -0.52
C ALA A 78 3.63 0.16 0.33
N TYR A 79 2.47 0.11 -0.32
CA TYR A 79 1.19 -0.04 0.37
C TYR A 79 0.14 -0.66 -0.56
N ILE A 80 -0.96 -1.11 0.05
CA ILE A 80 -2.11 -1.68 -0.62
C ILE A 80 -3.29 -0.73 -0.49
N VAL A 81 -4.09 -0.64 -1.55
CA VAL A 81 -5.41 -0.04 -1.54
C VAL A 81 -6.40 -1.15 -1.89
N ASP A 82 -7.21 -1.56 -0.93
CA ASP A 82 -8.34 -2.47 -1.10
C ASP A 82 -9.57 -1.68 -1.51
N ILE A 83 -10.22 -2.15 -2.57
CA ILE A 83 -11.35 -1.49 -3.23
C ILE A 83 -12.47 -2.53 -3.35
N PRO A 84 -13.27 -2.74 -2.29
CA PRO A 84 -14.35 -3.70 -2.33
C PRO A 84 -15.45 -3.28 -3.32
N LYS A 85 -16.25 -4.26 -3.77
CA LYS A 85 -17.46 -4.02 -4.55
C LYS A 85 -18.40 -3.05 -3.85
N GLY A 86 -19.09 -2.21 -4.61
CA GLY A 86 -19.88 -1.09 -4.12
C GLY A 86 -20.23 -0.11 -5.25
N GLU A 87 -21.15 0.82 -4.97
CA GLU A 87 -21.64 1.84 -5.90
C GLU A 87 -20.53 2.81 -6.32
N ASN A 88 -20.42 3.12 -7.61
CA ASN A 88 -19.30 3.89 -8.14
C ASN A 88 -19.26 5.33 -7.60
N SER A 89 -20.39 5.93 -7.23
CA SER A 89 -20.45 7.30 -6.71
C SER A 89 -19.86 7.47 -5.31
N CYS A 90 -19.72 6.40 -4.54
CA CYS A 90 -19.28 6.45 -3.15
C CYS A 90 -18.46 5.23 -2.72
N ARG A 91 -17.87 4.52 -3.69
CA ARG A 91 -17.10 3.29 -3.46
C ARG A 91 -15.95 3.59 -2.50
N PRO A 92 -15.97 3.03 -1.27
CA PRO A 92 -14.88 3.25 -0.33
C PRO A 92 -13.66 2.45 -0.77
N ALA A 93 -12.49 2.98 -0.48
CA ALA A 93 -11.24 2.25 -0.50
C ALA A 93 -10.60 2.24 0.89
N PHE A 94 -9.73 1.27 1.14
CA PHE A 94 -9.06 1.09 2.42
C PHE A 94 -7.56 0.89 2.19
N LEU A 95 -6.73 1.63 2.92
CA LEU A 95 -5.28 1.56 2.78
C LEU A 95 -4.71 0.58 3.79
N TYR A 96 -3.84 -0.33 3.38
CA TYR A 96 -3.10 -1.25 4.25
C TYR A 96 -1.60 -1.05 4.10
N GLN A 97 -0.90 -0.89 5.22
CA GLN A 97 0.54 -0.62 5.22
C GLN A 97 1.22 -1.02 6.54
N SER A 98 2.53 -1.24 6.46
CA SER A 98 3.48 -1.07 7.55
C SER A 98 4.61 -0.17 7.06
N ASP A 99 5.42 0.39 7.93
CA ASP A 99 6.54 1.26 7.54
C ASP A 99 7.73 1.12 8.49
N LEU A 100 8.95 1.04 7.93
CA LEU A 100 10.18 1.08 8.70
C LEU A 100 10.43 2.46 9.32
N GLY A 101 9.92 3.51 8.67
CA GLY A 101 9.99 4.87 9.19
C GLY A 101 11.28 5.60 8.92
N GLU A 102 12.02 5.24 7.86
CA GLU A 102 13.24 5.91 7.42
C GLU A 102 12.96 7.04 6.40
N GLY A 103 11.78 7.01 5.76
CA GLY A 103 11.37 7.96 4.73
C GLY A 103 10.65 9.19 5.29
N VAL A 104 9.63 9.63 4.55
CA VAL A 104 8.79 10.79 4.89
C VAL A 104 7.89 10.48 6.09
N THR A 105 7.32 9.28 6.08
CA THR A 105 6.43 8.72 7.11
C THR A 105 7.24 8.11 8.26
N ARG A 106 6.64 8.11 9.45
CA ARG A 106 7.24 7.53 10.66
C ARG A 106 7.07 6.00 10.68
N LYS A 107 7.83 5.36 11.57
CA LYS A 107 7.75 3.90 11.78
C LYS A 107 6.34 3.50 12.20
N LEU A 108 5.84 2.42 11.61
CA LEU A 108 4.47 1.96 11.78
C LEU A 108 4.41 0.43 11.68
N ARG A 109 3.97 -0.23 12.76
CA ARG A 109 3.71 -1.68 12.73
C ARG A 109 2.44 -1.96 11.94
N PHE A 110 2.40 -3.09 11.26
CA PHE A 110 1.23 -3.48 10.48
C PHE A 110 -0.02 -3.61 11.38
N GLU A 111 0.13 -4.26 12.53
CA GLU A 111 -0.96 -4.46 13.50
C GLU A 111 -1.54 -3.14 14.02
N ASP A 112 -0.69 -2.17 14.36
CA ASP A 112 -1.13 -0.87 14.86
C ASP A 112 -1.95 -0.14 13.78
N TRP A 113 -1.49 -0.17 12.53
CA TRP A 113 -2.24 0.39 11.40
C TRP A 113 -3.61 -0.26 11.22
N MET A 114 -3.63 -1.60 11.19
CA MET A 114 -4.85 -2.39 10.97
C MET A 114 -5.90 -2.16 12.04
N THR A 115 -5.48 -1.96 13.29
CA THR A 115 -6.38 -1.78 14.43
C THR A 115 -6.86 -0.33 14.63
N HIS A 116 -6.11 0.66 14.15
CA HIS A 116 -6.42 2.07 14.41
C HIS A 116 -6.97 2.82 13.19
N LYS A 117 -6.43 2.58 11.98
CA LYS A 117 -6.71 3.45 10.82
C LYS A 117 -7.13 2.74 9.55
N ALA A 118 -6.74 1.49 9.33
CA ALA A 118 -7.03 0.76 8.09
C ALA A 118 -8.52 0.70 7.72
N LEU A 119 -9.43 0.74 8.70
CA LEU A 119 -10.88 0.72 8.49
C LEU A 119 -11.49 2.11 8.22
N THR A 120 -10.67 3.16 8.20
CA THR A 120 -11.12 4.50 7.82
C THR A 120 -11.20 4.56 6.30
N PRO A 121 -12.40 4.73 5.71
CA PRO A 121 -12.54 4.75 4.27
C PRO A 121 -11.89 5.98 3.67
N ILE A 122 -11.26 5.81 2.52
CA ILE A 122 -10.72 6.86 1.68
C ILE A 122 -11.44 6.87 0.33
N LEU A 123 -11.67 8.05 -0.22
CA LEU A 123 -12.28 8.17 -1.54
C LEU A 123 -11.22 7.89 -2.62
N LEU A 124 -11.63 7.19 -3.69
CA LEU A 124 -10.74 6.93 -4.82
C LEU A 124 -10.21 8.22 -5.45
N ASP A 125 -11.05 9.27 -5.49
CA ASP A 125 -10.66 10.59 -5.99
C ASP A 125 -9.54 11.21 -5.15
N ASP A 126 -9.56 11.05 -3.82
CA ASP A 126 -8.52 11.59 -2.94
C ASP A 126 -7.17 10.90 -3.21
N ILE A 127 -7.18 9.58 -3.43
CA ILE A 127 -5.98 8.81 -3.79
C ILE A 127 -5.48 9.20 -5.18
N CYS A 128 -6.36 9.31 -6.17
CA CYS A 128 -6.01 9.73 -7.52
C CYS A 128 -5.45 11.15 -7.55
N ASN A 129 -6.00 12.05 -6.74
CA ASN A 129 -5.49 13.40 -6.56
C ASN A 129 -4.09 13.36 -5.94
N TYR A 130 -3.87 12.54 -4.91
CA TYR A 130 -2.54 12.33 -4.32
C TYR A 130 -1.50 11.91 -5.37
N PHE A 131 -1.78 10.88 -6.19
CA PHE A 131 -0.87 10.44 -7.24
C PHE A 131 -0.60 11.53 -8.30
N SER A 132 -1.64 12.28 -8.68
CA SER A 132 -1.52 13.37 -9.64
C SER A 132 -0.69 14.53 -9.11
N CYS A 133 -0.87 14.89 -7.83
CA CYS A 133 -0.07 15.91 -7.18
C CYS A 133 1.40 15.48 -7.09
N MET A 134 1.66 14.28 -6.59
CA MET A 134 3.03 13.76 -6.44
C MET A 134 3.74 13.65 -7.78
N SER A 135 3.11 13.09 -8.83
CA SER A 135 3.69 13.00 -10.18
C SER A 135 3.99 14.37 -10.82
N GLN A 136 3.33 15.44 -10.39
CA GLN A 136 3.61 16.82 -10.81
C GLN A 136 4.61 17.54 -9.90
N ASN A 137 5.27 16.80 -8.99
CA ASN A 137 6.18 17.33 -7.99
C ASN A 137 5.51 18.33 -7.01
N LYS A 138 4.19 18.23 -6.85
CA LYS A 138 3.39 19.03 -5.91
C LYS A 138 3.13 18.19 -4.66
N THR A 139 3.68 18.63 -3.54
CA THR A 139 3.50 17.94 -2.25
C THR A 139 2.44 18.65 -1.42
N ASP A 140 1.42 17.91 -1.03
CA ASP A 140 0.49 18.28 0.03
C ASP A 140 0.74 17.39 1.26
N LEU A 141 1.36 17.97 2.30
CA LEU A 141 1.68 17.23 3.52
C LEU A 141 0.44 16.88 4.34
N GLU A 142 -0.63 17.68 4.29
CA GLU A 142 -1.89 17.39 4.98
C GLU A 142 -2.54 16.16 4.35
N GLN A 143 -2.53 16.07 3.02
CA GLN A 143 -3.00 14.89 2.30
C GLN A 143 -2.15 13.65 2.63
N ILE A 144 -0.81 13.78 2.66
CA ILE A 144 0.09 12.67 3.03
C ILE A 144 -0.19 12.21 4.46
N ALA A 145 -0.35 13.12 5.42
CA ALA A 145 -0.64 12.73 6.80
C ALA A 145 -2.01 12.06 6.91
N THR A 146 -3.01 12.62 6.23
CA THR A 146 -4.37 12.05 6.18
C THR A 146 -4.36 10.63 5.65
N LEU A 147 -3.60 10.35 4.59
CA LEU A 147 -3.54 9.02 3.99
C LEU A 147 -2.61 8.05 4.74
N PHE A 148 -1.43 8.49 5.20
CA PHE A 148 -0.35 7.59 5.59
C PHE A 148 0.08 7.68 7.06
N ASP A 149 -0.26 8.76 7.79
CA ASP A 149 0.05 8.84 9.22
C ASP A 149 -1.08 8.23 10.05
N ILE A 150 -0.75 7.37 11.02
CA ILE A 150 -1.75 6.68 11.87
C ILE A 150 -2.67 7.65 12.64
N ASP A 151 -2.19 8.84 13.00
CA ASP A 151 -2.96 9.88 13.71
C ASP A 151 -3.39 11.04 12.79
N GLY A 152 -3.06 10.98 11.50
CA GLY A 152 -3.26 12.12 10.59
C GLY A 152 -2.38 13.33 10.92
N ASN A 153 -1.25 13.14 11.61
CA ASN A 153 -0.46 14.23 12.17
C ASN A 153 0.69 14.65 11.23
N VAL A 154 0.52 15.78 10.54
CA VAL A 154 1.56 16.36 9.65
C VAL A 154 2.90 16.59 10.34
N LYS A 155 2.91 16.89 11.65
CA LYS A 155 4.16 17.14 12.39
C LYS A 155 5.04 15.90 12.53
N MET A 156 4.48 14.71 12.28
CA MET A 156 5.23 13.46 12.28
C MET A 156 5.91 13.17 10.93
N LEU A 157 5.61 13.98 9.90
CA LEU A 157 6.22 13.83 8.58
C LEU A 157 7.55 14.57 8.49
N ARG A 158 8.51 13.95 7.81
CA ARG A 158 9.81 14.55 7.46
C ARG A 158 9.83 14.91 5.99
N LYS A 159 9.36 16.12 5.67
CA LYS A 159 9.26 16.63 4.29
C LYS A 159 10.59 16.57 3.54
N GLU A 160 11.69 16.80 4.24
CA GLU A 160 13.05 16.75 3.73
C GLU A 160 13.44 15.38 3.15
N ASN A 161 12.76 14.31 3.56
CA ASN A 161 13.02 12.95 3.08
C ASN A 161 12.27 12.61 1.77
N ILE A 162 11.43 13.51 1.25
CA ILE A 162 10.74 13.31 -0.03
C ILE A 162 11.77 13.25 -1.15
N GLN A 163 11.71 12.17 -1.93
CA GLN A 163 12.58 11.94 -3.09
C GLN A 163 11.98 12.60 -4.34
N TYR A 164 12.03 13.93 -4.44
CA TYR A 164 11.43 14.70 -5.56
C TYR A 164 11.94 14.27 -6.94
N GLN A 165 13.16 13.71 -7.04
CA GLN A 165 13.69 13.14 -8.28
C GLN A 165 13.02 11.83 -8.71
N LYS A 166 12.17 11.24 -7.85
CA LYS A 166 11.37 10.03 -8.10
C LYS A 166 9.86 10.31 -8.07
N HIS A 167 9.47 11.57 -8.21
CA HIS A 167 8.09 12.06 -8.13
C HIS A 167 7.07 11.32 -9.03
N ASP A 168 7.51 10.87 -10.19
CA ASP A 168 6.74 10.16 -11.22
C ASP A 168 7.00 8.63 -11.21
N ASN A 169 7.89 8.15 -10.33
CA ASN A 169 8.27 6.75 -10.24
C ASN A 169 7.29 5.97 -9.34
N PHE A 170 6.10 5.74 -9.88
CA PHE A 170 5.13 4.83 -9.29
C PHE A 170 5.16 3.46 -9.98
N SER A 171 4.91 2.41 -9.21
CA SER A 171 4.50 1.12 -9.76
C SER A 171 3.10 0.80 -9.26
N PHE A 172 2.16 0.65 -10.18
CA PHE A 172 0.76 0.35 -9.92
C PHE A 172 0.40 -1.03 -10.46
N GLN A 173 0.00 -1.95 -9.59
CA GLN A 173 -0.46 -3.28 -10.00
C GLN A 173 -1.88 -3.50 -9.45
N LEU A 174 -2.86 -3.51 -10.36
CA LEU A 174 -4.30 -3.59 -10.04
C LEU A 174 -4.86 -4.95 -10.46
N PHE A 175 -5.51 -5.65 -9.52
CA PHE A 175 -6.12 -6.95 -9.75
C PHE A 175 -7.55 -7.01 -9.26
N GLU A 176 -8.40 -7.75 -9.97
CA GLU A 176 -9.69 -8.19 -9.46
C GLU A 176 -9.47 -9.34 -8.46
N TYR A 177 -10.23 -9.35 -7.35
CA TYR A 177 -10.21 -10.46 -6.40
C TYR A 177 -11.62 -10.93 -6.07
N ASP A 178 -11.71 -12.18 -5.61
CA ASP A 178 -12.93 -12.78 -5.08
C ASP A 178 -12.83 -12.86 -3.55
N THR A 179 -13.85 -12.37 -2.85
CA THR A 179 -13.92 -12.42 -1.38
C THR A 179 -13.86 -13.86 -0.86
N ASP A 180 -14.39 -14.82 -1.61
CA ASP A 180 -14.38 -16.24 -1.23
C ASP A 180 -12.95 -16.80 -1.20
N ASN A 181 -12.04 -16.25 -2.01
CA ASN A 181 -10.63 -16.66 -2.00
C ASN A 181 -9.92 -16.24 -0.71
N ILE A 182 -10.20 -15.03 -0.22
CA ILE A 182 -9.64 -14.52 1.03
C ILE A 182 -10.09 -15.41 2.20
N GLU A 183 -11.38 -15.75 2.24
CA GLU A 183 -11.90 -16.64 3.28
C GLU A 183 -11.25 -18.03 3.25
N LYS A 184 -10.96 -18.58 2.06
CA LYS A 184 -10.26 -19.86 1.92
C LYS A 184 -8.81 -19.76 2.41
N THR A 185 -8.10 -18.69 2.08
CA THR A 185 -6.69 -18.51 2.48
C THR A 185 -6.53 -18.27 3.99
N LEU A 186 -7.54 -17.70 4.65
CA LEU A 186 -7.53 -17.45 6.10
C LEU A 186 -7.93 -18.67 6.95
N ARG A 187 -8.47 -19.74 6.35
CA ARG A 187 -8.91 -20.96 7.05
C ARG A 187 -7.88 -22.07 6.96
#